data_AF-A0AAV5KRN5-F1
#
_entry.id   AF-A0AAV5KRN5-F1
#
_cell.length_a   1.000
_cell.length_b   1.000
_cell.length_c   1.000
_cell.angle_alpha   90.00
_cell.angle_beta   90.00
_cell.angle_gamma   90.00
#
_symmetry.space_group_name_H-M   'P 1'
#
loop_
_entity.id
_entity.type
_entity.pdbx_description
1 polymer ?
#
loop_
_entity_poly.entity_id
_entity_poly.type
_entity_poly.pdbx_seq_one_letter_code
_entity_poly.pdbx_strand_id
1 'polypeptide(L)' 'MDPSSLFVGTTKVKNLDSNIASVGVKLTKEDLKEISDALPLEDVAGPRISERFYQVTWKFANTPPKDPKIST' A
#
# COMPACT_ATOMS: atom_id res chain seq x y z
N MET A 1 -13.67 -2.53 13.74
CA MET A 1 -12.65 -1.49 13.93
C MET A 1 -13.21 -0.20 13.37
N ASP A 2 -13.11 0.89 14.11
CA ASP A 2 -13.50 2.20 13.61
C ASP A 2 -12.52 2.62 12.50
N PRO A 3 -12.96 2.84 11.26
CA PRO A 3 -12.09 3.29 10.16
C PRO A 3 -11.44 4.66 10.42
N SER A 4 -11.92 5.40 11.42
CA SER A 4 -11.34 6.67 11.88
C SER A 4 -10.08 6.49 12.74
N SER A 5 -9.82 5.27 13.23
CA SER A 5 -8.66 4.96 14.08
C SER A 5 -7.45 4.58 13.22
N LEU A 6 -6.49 5.51 13.09
CA LEU A 6 -5.24 5.30 12.35
C LEU A 6 -4.15 4.70 13.26
N PHE A 7 -3.57 3.58 12.84
CA PHE A 7 -2.41 2.96 13.49
C PHE A 7 -1.18 3.08 12.59
N VAL A 8 -0.28 4.01 12.91
CA VAL A 8 0.95 4.26 12.14
C VAL A 8 2.17 3.78 12.92
N GLY A 9 2.78 2.66 12.50
CA GLY A 9 3.96 2.08 13.13
C GLY A 9 5.27 2.68 12.63
N THR A 10 6.22 2.94 13.53
CA THR A 10 7.56 3.46 13.19
C THR A 10 8.60 2.97 14.19
N THR A 11 9.86 2.84 13.76
CA THR A 11 11.02 2.51 14.61
C THR A 11 11.86 3.74 14.98
N LYS A 12 11.50 4.92 14.46
CA LYS A 12 12.22 6.19 14.67
C LYS A 12 11.40 7.13 15.54
N VAL A 13 11.95 7.57 16.67
CA VAL A 13 11.25 8.45 17.63
C VAL A 13 10.79 9.78 17.01
N LYS A 14 11.62 10.40 16.16
CA LYS A 14 11.25 11.65 15.46
C LYS A 14 10.00 11.50 14.58
N ASN A 15 9.81 10.31 13.99
CA ASN A 15 8.63 10.03 13.19
C ASN A 15 7.41 9.79 14.08
N LEU A 16 7.60 9.20 15.27
CA LEU A 16 6.52 9.04 16.25
C LEU A 16 5.99 10.40 16.69
N ASP A 17 6.88 11.32 17.07
CA ASP A 17 6.51 12.68 17.47
C ASP A 17 5.73 13.39 16.35
N SER A 18 6.18 13.22 15.09
CA SER A 18 5.53 13.81 13.92
C SER A 18 4.13 13.22 13.68
N ASN A 19 3.97 11.89 13.81
CA ASN A 19 2.67 11.22 13.66
C ASN A 19 1.68 11.60 14.78
N ILE A 20 2.16 11.85 15.99
CA ILE A 20 1.31 12.34 17.09
C ILE A 20 0.88 13.78 16.79
N ALA A 21 1.80 14.64 16.34
CA ALA A 21 1.52 16.03 16.00
C ALA A 21 0.51 16.16 14.84
N SER A 22 0.46 15.20 13.91
CA SER A 22 -0.49 15.25 12.79
C SER A 22 -1.96 15.19 13.20
N VAL A 23 -2.27 14.64 14.38
CA VAL A 23 -3.65 14.63 14.93
C VAL A 23 -4.15 16.05 15.24
N GLY A 24 -3.24 17.00 15.47
CA GLY A 24 -3.57 18.40 15.72
C GLY A 24 -3.85 19.23 14.46
N VAL A 25 -3.61 18.68 13.27
CA VAL A 25 -3.83 19.38 11.99
C VAL A 25 -5.33 19.52 11.75
N LYS A 26 -5.77 20.74 11.42
CA LYS A 26 -7.15 21.04 11.07
C LYS A 26 -7.22 21.34 9.58
N LEU A 27 -7.97 20.52 8.84
CA LEU A 27 -8.18 20.70 7.40
C LEU A 27 -9.57 21.31 7.17
N THR A 28 -9.63 22.31 6.31
CA THR A 28 -10.88 22.86 5.79
C THR A 28 -11.47 21.94 4.73
N LYS A 29 -12.70 22.22 4.26
CA LYS A 29 -13.31 21.44 3.19
C LYS A 29 -12.56 21.63 1.87
N GLU A 30 -12.05 22.84 1.67
CA GLU A 30 -11.26 23.25 0.52
C GLU A 30 -9.92 22.50 0.52
N ASP A 31 -9.23 22.43 1.67
CA ASP A 31 -7.98 21.65 1.79
C ASP A 31 -8.21 20.15 1.50
N LEU A 32 -9.29 19.58 2.03
CA LEU A 32 -9.63 18.17 1.77
C LEU A 32 -9.91 17.92 0.28
N LYS A 33 -10.58 18.85 -0.39
CA LYS A 33 -10.85 18.77 -1.83
C LYS A 33 -9.54 18.87 -2.63
N GLU A 34 -8.67 19.80 -2.29
CA GLU A 34 -7.36 19.96 -2.93
C GLU A 34 -6.51 18.68 -2.78
N ILE A 35 -6.42 18.12 -1.57
CA ILE A 35 -5.68 16.88 -1.31
C ILE A 35 -6.27 15.71 -2.10
N SER A 36 -7.61 15.60 -2.17
CA SER A 36 -8.27 14.54 -2.92
C SER A 36 -8.08 14.68 -4.44
N ASP A 37 -8.12 15.90 -4.97
CA ASP A 37 -7.96 16.17 -6.40
C ASP A 37 -6.51 16.02 -6.87
N ALA A 38 -5.54 16.17 -5.96
CA ALA A 38 -4.12 15.99 -6.25
C ALA A 38 -3.75 14.51 -6.52
N LEU A 39 -4.60 13.55 -6.15
CA LEU A 39 -4.36 12.12 -6.32
C LEU A 39 -5.35 11.53 -7.36
N PRO A 40 -4.88 11.19 -8.57
CA PRO A 40 -5.67 10.43 -9.53
C PRO A 40 -6.14 9.10 -8.91
N LEU A 41 -7.43 8.77 -9.00
CA LEU A 41 -7.96 7.50 -8.45
C LEU A 41 -7.28 6.26 -9.04
N GLU A 42 -6.80 6.38 -10.27
CA GLU A 42 -6.02 5.38 -11.00
C GLU A 42 -4.65 5.07 -10.37
N ASP A 43 -4.07 5.98 -9.59
CA ASP A 43 -2.79 5.73 -8.89
C ASP A 43 -2.97 4.87 -7.63
N VAL A 44 -4.18 4.85 -7.06
CA VAL A 44 -4.51 4.06 -5.86
C VAL A 44 -5.08 2.70 -6.23
N ALA A 45 -5.75 2.61 -7.39
CA ALA A 45 -6.27 1.36 -7.91
C ALA A 45 -5.12 0.47 -8.40
N GLY A 46 -4.87 -0.65 -7.72
CA GLY A 46 -3.81 -1.55 -8.15
C GLY A 46 -3.72 -2.85 -7.36
N PRO A 47 -2.87 -3.79 -7.82
CA PRO A 47 -2.64 -5.04 -7.14
C PRO A 47 -2.08 -4.81 -5.74
N ARG A 48 -2.54 -5.61 -4.77
CA ARG A 48 -2.03 -5.61 -3.39
C ARG A 48 -0.51 -5.80 -3.30
N ILE A 49 0.08 -6.49 -4.28
CA ILE A 49 1.51 -6.75 -4.34
C ILE A 49 2.09 -5.82 -5.39
N SER A 50 3.01 -4.96 -4.97
CA SER A 50 3.66 -4.03 -5.90
C SER A 50 4.39 -4.81 -7.01
N GLU A 51 4.49 -4.19 -8.19
CA GLU A 51 5.09 -4.81 -9.37
C GLU A 51 6.48 -5.40 -9.08
N ARG A 52 7.28 -4.69 -8.27
CA ARG A 52 8.60 -5.15 -7.82
C ARG A 52 8.58 -6.53 -7.17
N PHE A 53 7.54 -6.84 -6.40
CA PHE A 53 7.40 -8.11 -5.68
C PHE A 53 6.46 -9.08 -6.38
N TYR A 54 5.88 -8.72 -7.52
CA TYR A 54 4.94 -9.56 -8.24
C TYR A 54 5.58 -10.87 -8.72
N GLN A 55 6.86 -10.80 -9.12
CA GLN A 55 7.63 -11.96 -9.62
C GLN A 55 7.91 -13.01 -8.54
N VAL A 56 7.93 -12.62 -7.26
CA VAL A 56 8.16 -13.54 -6.13
C VAL A 56 6.87 -14.05 -5.49
N THR A 57 5.74 -13.90 -6.19
CA THR A 57 4.44 -14.36 -5.70
C THR A 57 4.20 -15.83 -5.99
N TRP A 58 3.22 -16.40 -5.27
CA TRP A 58 2.73 -17.76 -5.48
C TRP A 58 2.34 -18.06 -6.93
N LYS A 59 1.97 -17.04 -7.72
CA LYS A 59 1.62 -17.20 -9.14
C LYS A 59 2.73 -17.80 -9.98
N PHE A 60 3.99 -17.67 -9.55
CA PHE A 60 5.16 -18.16 -10.28
C PHE A 60 5.91 -19.28 -9.56
N ALA A 61 5.38 -19.79 -8.44
CA ALA A 61 5.98 -20.86 -7.65
C ALA A 61 5.71 -22.26 -8.25
N ASN A 62 5.96 -22.40 -9.56
CA ASN A 62 5.78 -23.66 -10.28
C ASN A 62 6.97 -24.60 -10.04
N THR A 63 6.70 -25.91 -10.00
CA THR A 63 7.73 -26.95 -9.94
C THR A 63 7.92 -27.61 -11.30
N PRO A 64 9.14 -28.08 -11.64
CA PRO A 64 9.35 -28.82 -12.89
C PRO A 64 8.48 -30.09 -12.96
N PRO A 65 7.96 -30.44 -14.15
CA PRO A 65 7.20 -31.67 -14.34
C PRO A 65 8.09 -32.89 -14.11
N LYS A 66 7.50 -33.94 -13.54
CA LYS A 66 8.21 -35.18 -13.16
C LYS A 66 8.83 -35.92 -14.35
N ASP A 67 8.25 -35.75 -15.55
CA ASP A 67 8.73 -36.35 -16.79
C ASP A 67 8.96 -35.26 -17.86
N PRO A 68 10.20 -35.07 -18.36
CA PRO A 68 10.53 -34.02 -19.33
C PRO A 68 10.03 -34.30 -20.76
N LYS A 69 9.17 -35.31 -20.96
CA LYS A 69 8.67 -35.77 -22.27
C LYS A 69 7.14 -35.77 -22.39
N ILE A 70 6.45 -34.77 -21.86
CA ILE A 70 5.10 -34.43 -22.33
C ILE A 70 5.00 -32.92 -22.41
N SER A 71 5.52 -32.38 -23.51
CA SER A 71 5.16 -31.05 -23.99
C SER A 71 4.16 -31.31 -25.12
N THR A 72 2.88 -31.04 -24.88
CA THR A 72 1.83 -30.95 -25.89
C THR A 72 1.00 -29.73 -25.58
#